data_AF-A0A950LSA0-F1
#
_entry.id   AF-A0A950LSA0-F1
#
_cell.length_a   1.000
_cell.length_b   1.000
_cell.length_c   1.000
_cell.angle_alpha   90.00
_cell.angle_beta   90.00
_cell.angle_gamma   90.00
#
_symmetry.space_group_name_H-M   'P 1'
#
loop_
_entity.id
_entity.type
_entity.pdbx_description
1 polymer ?
#
loop_
_entity_poly.entity_id
_entity_poly.type
_entity_poly.pdbx_seq_one_letter_code
_entity_poly.pdbx_strand_id
1 'polypeptide(L)'
;MQRQARNGVRAVRFCSVLALTVPAILGIDCARAEQPPPPCHPNPTAAADEAALRSRGDIANLPGPLQDRLAQLANRPHTYLPLQAFNEADGADQLFQYYLLDTTGFQPNVFTTIFPGVNDHVQLTVTGANCGLPTVGAVRVVLEPKPGLPTDPNDPRAFNDVFIDLDPLFVINNESGWYEGWMIHDITVPAVAPPRPDGHAQFGMLTQRDAAILQGMGAGNNMTGNIFTEDGQTPHFPNASDHFPDVQTNVVPLHVSMGACNAQEQSDAHCYWEFNYQGTNWVHPLYELPFTGGFPDNFGQAPDTFQDGEIGALQSIVPGPGPSGEQQKPQIVGDNPNLPRDPDKFDADNGFDAQREFRERGVPSGLANEILLDVYERPASFEPQVRNLQQRLFDAYAAEVRRVAGNDDGIVTALQGDIDTPTDGFADNARLYLPPTVFNRFAVTREINDGLLAPRFASSQRGWVLSGIRVPVVPAVPASTGRDADDR
;
A
#
# COMPACT_ATOMS: atom_id res chain seq x y z
N MET A 1 -81.48 -1.93 -20.53
CA MET A 1 -81.76 -2.68 -21.78
C MET A 1 -80.62 -2.33 -22.73
N GLN A 2 -79.77 -3.20 -23.28
CA GLN A 2 -79.79 -4.61 -23.64
C GLN A 2 -78.39 -5.23 -23.41
N ARG A 3 -78.36 -6.54 -23.15
CA ARG A 3 -77.18 -7.41 -23.07
C ARG A 3 -76.73 -7.86 -24.48
N GLN A 4 -75.42 -8.08 -24.65
CA GLN A 4 -74.78 -9.33 -25.17
C GLN A 4 -73.28 -9.03 -25.40
N ALA A 5 -72.36 -9.50 -24.55
CA ALA A 5 -71.74 -10.83 -24.52
C ALA A 5 -70.80 -11.11 -25.70
N ARG A 6 -69.49 -11.23 -25.42
CA ARG A 6 -68.57 -12.14 -26.11
C ARG A 6 -67.44 -12.58 -25.18
N ASN A 7 -67.37 -13.90 -25.02
CA ASN A 7 -66.33 -14.69 -24.37
C ASN A 7 -65.00 -14.59 -25.12
N GLY A 8 -63.88 -14.83 -24.44
CA GLY A 8 -62.66 -15.26 -25.13
C GLY A 8 -61.34 -15.06 -24.39
N VAL A 9 -61.00 -16.02 -23.52
CA VAL A 9 -59.65 -16.58 -23.28
C VAL A 9 -58.49 -15.62 -22.95
N ARG A 10 -58.02 -15.73 -21.69
CA ARG A 10 -56.71 -15.24 -21.22
C ARG A 10 -55.57 -16.01 -21.90
N ALA A 11 -54.76 -15.31 -22.68
CA ALA A 11 -53.44 -15.77 -23.10
C ALA A 11 -52.38 -15.21 -22.14
N VAL A 12 -51.79 -16.09 -21.33
CA VAL A 12 -50.57 -15.80 -20.57
C VAL A 12 -49.43 -15.74 -21.57
N ARG A 13 -48.91 -14.53 -21.84
CA ARG A 13 -47.67 -14.34 -22.59
C ARG A 13 -46.50 -14.53 -21.64
N PHE A 14 -45.88 -15.70 -21.70
CA PHE A 14 -44.47 -15.87 -21.35
C PHE A 14 -43.64 -15.15 -22.41
N CYS A 15 -43.12 -13.96 -22.10
CA CYS A 15 -42.04 -13.36 -22.87
C CYS A 15 -40.72 -13.87 -22.29
N SER A 16 -40.20 -14.94 -22.88
CA SER A 16 -38.81 -15.34 -22.72
C SER A 16 -37.92 -14.25 -23.33
N VAL A 17 -37.24 -13.48 -22.48
CA VAL A 17 -36.13 -12.61 -22.90
C VAL A 17 -34.94 -13.55 -23.13
N LEU A 18 -34.69 -13.87 -24.41
CA LEU A 18 -33.44 -14.47 -24.83
C LEU A 18 -32.36 -13.38 -24.69
N ALA A 19 -31.59 -13.41 -23.59
CA ALA A 19 -30.37 -12.64 -23.47
C ALA A 19 -29.34 -13.26 -24.42
N LEU A 20 -29.21 -12.68 -25.62
CA LEU A 20 -28.07 -12.89 -26.50
C LEU A 20 -26.85 -12.24 -25.86
N THR A 21 -26.17 -13.00 -24.99
CA THR A 21 -24.79 -12.71 -24.60
C THR A 21 -23.92 -12.93 -25.82
N VAL A 22 -23.64 -11.85 -26.56
CA VAL A 22 -22.51 -11.83 -27.50
C VAL A 22 -21.26 -11.82 -26.62
N PRO A 23 -20.43 -12.88 -26.64
CA PRO A 23 -19.11 -12.75 -26.05
C PRO A 23 -18.36 -11.76 -26.92
N ALA A 24 -17.95 -10.64 -26.34
CA ALA A 24 -16.87 -9.84 -26.90
C ALA A 24 -15.63 -10.74 -26.88
N ILE A 25 -15.41 -11.46 -27.97
CA ILE A 25 -14.13 -12.09 -28.27
C ILE A 25 -13.20 -10.91 -28.55
N LEU A 26 -12.60 -10.37 -27.49
CA LEU A 26 -11.36 -9.62 -27.62
C LEU A 26 -10.41 -10.55 -28.36
N GLY A 27 -9.97 -10.12 -29.54
CA GLY A 27 -8.99 -10.86 -30.31
C GLY A 27 -7.80 -11.14 -29.41
N ILE A 28 -7.54 -12.43 -29.18
CA ILE A 28 -6.21 -12.87 -28.78
C ILE A 28 -5.36 -12.64 -30.01
N ASP A 29 -4.85 -11.42 -30.18
CA ASP A 29 -3.67 -11.22 -31.00
C ASP A 29 -2.62 -12.15 -30.41
N CYS A 30 -2.13 -13.09 -31.22
CA CYS A 30 -0.91 -13.82 -30.90
C CYS A 30 0.12 -12.77 -30.48
N ALA A 31 0.43 -12.71 -29.18
CA ALA A 31 1.31 -11.73 -28.60
C ALA A 31 2.65 -11.79 -29.34
N ARG A 32 2.85 -10.90 -30.30
CA ARG A 32 4.19 -10.55 -30.75
C ARG A 32 4.87 -9.97 -29.52
N ALA A 33 6.08 -10.44 -29.23
CA ALA A 33 6.95 -9.85 -28.23
C ALA A 33 6.86 -8.32 -28.38
N GLU A 34 6.45 -7.63 -27.31
CA GLU A 34 6.31 -6.19 -27.34
C GLU A 34 7.72 -5.59 -27.36
N GLN A 35 8.15 -5.17 -28.54
CA GLN A 35 9.48 -4.62 -28.78
C GLN A 35 9.39 -3.12 -29.02
N PRO A 36 10.40 -2.34 -28.61
CA PRO A 36 10.43 -0.92 -28.92
C PRO A 36 10.58 -0.70 -30.43
N PRO A 37 9.92 0.32 -30.99
CA PRO A 37 10.12 0.68 -32.39
C PRO A 37 11.49 1.36 -32.60
N PRO A 38 12.05 1.35 -33.83
CA PRO A 38 13.19 2.17 -34.18
C PRO A 38 12.95 3.66 -33.85
N PRO A 39 13.96 4.41 -33.39
CA PRO A 39 15.39 4.09 -33.42
C PRO A 39 15.89 3.24 -32.24
N CYS A 40 15.04 2.89 -31.28
CA CYS A 40 15.46 2.05 -30.16
C CYS A 40 15.75 0.62 -30.61
N HIS A 41 16.58 -0.05 -29.81
CA HIS A 41 17.02 -1.40 -30.09
C HIS A 41 16.10 -2.40 -29.38
N PRO A 42 15.59 -3.41 -30.09
CA PRO A 42 14.81 -4.48 -29.46
C PRO A 42 15.71 -5.36 -28.59
N ASN A 43 15.10 -6.16 -27.72
CA ASN A 43 15.78 -7.25 -27.05
C ASN A 43 16.18 -8.31 -28.10
N PRO A 44 17.48 -8.54 -28.36
CA PRO A 44 17.92 -9.51 -29.35
C PRO A 44 17.65 -10.97 -28.95
N THR A 45 17.40 -11.23 -27.66
CA THR A 45 17.19 -12.56 -27.08
C THR A 45 15.77 -12.81 -26.58
N ALA A 46 14.81 -11.91 -26.88
CA ALA A 46 13.44 -11.93 -26.37
C ALA A 46 12.77 -13.33 -26.31
N ALA A 47 12.79 -14.08 -27.41
CA ALA A 47 12.17 -15.40 -27.46
C ALA A 47 12.86 -16.44 -26.56
N ALA A 48 14.19 -16.35 -26.40
CA ALA A 48 14.94 -17.21 -25.50
C ALA A 48 14.70 -16.81 -24.04
N ASP A 49 14.63 -15.51 -23.76
CA ASP A 49 14.38 -14.95 -22.43
C ASP A 49 12.98 -15.30 -21.92
N GLU A 50 11.96 -15.13 -22.76
CA GLU A 50 10.59 -15.57 -22.45
C GLU A 50 10.53 -17.09 -22.20
N ALA A 51 11.15 -17.90 -23.07
CA ALA A 51 11.14 -19.35 -22.92
C ALA A 51 11.87 -19.78 -21.63
N ALA A 52 13.02 -19.17 -21.33
CA ALA A 52 13.77 -19.40 -20.11
C ALA A 52 12.92 -19.05 -18.89
N LEU A 53 12.32 -17.85 -18.85
CA LEU A 53 11.48 -17.40 -17.75
C LEU A 53 10.28 -18.32 -17.52
N ARG A 54 9.51 -18.63 -18.56
CA ARG A 54 8.31 -19.48 -18.44
C ARG A 54 8.63 -20.90 -17.98
N SER A 55 9.84 -21.38 -18.25
CA SER A 55 10.31 -22.70 -17.82
C SER A 55 10.80 -22.75 -16.37
N ARG A 56 10.98 -21.60 -15.71
CA ARG A 56 11.47 -21.56 -14.33
C ARG A 56 10.44 -22.14 -13.36
N GLY A 57 10.93 -22.86 -12.34
CA GLY A 57 10.09 -23.55 -11.35
C GLY A 57 9.21 -22.60 -10.53
N ASP A 58 9.67 -21.38 -10.27
CA ASP A 58 8.94 -20.33 -9.57
C ASP A 58 7.86 -19.66 -10.43
N ILE A 59 7.88 -19.88 -11.76
CA ILE A 59 6.95 -19.26 -12.72
C ILE A 59 5.93 -20.27 -13.27
N ALA A 60 6.33 -21.53 -13.48
CA ALA A 60 5.57 -22.51 -14.24
C ALA A 60 4.14 -22.77 -13.71
N ASN A 61 3.92 -22.61 -12.41
CA ASN A 61 2.63 -22.85 -11.76
C ASN A 61 1.81 -21.57 -11.51
N LEU A 62 2.33 -20.40 -11.87
CA LEU A 62 1.64 -19.14 -11.63
C LEU A 62 0.37 -18.99 -12.50
N PRO A 63 -0.60 -18.16 -12.09
CA PRO A 63 -1.76 -17.87 -12.93
C PRO A 63 -1.37 -17.30 -14.31
N GLY A 64 -2.07 -17.71 -15.36
CA GLY A 64 -1.80 -17.31 -16.75
C GLY A 64 -1.59 -15.79 -16.95
N PRO A 65 -2.48 -14.91 -16.46
CA PRO A 65 -2.31 -13.46 -16.60
C PRO A 65 -1.01 -12.92 -15.98
N LEU A 66 -0.56 -13.51 -14.86
CA LEU A 66 0.70 -13.15 -14.23
C LEU A 66 1.89 -13.68 -15.01
N GLN A 67 1.86 -14.94 -15.46
CA GLN A 67 2.91 -15.49 -16.33
C GLN A 67 3.08 -14.67 -17.61
N ASP A 68 1.97 -14.26 -18.23
CA ASP A 68 2.00 -13.46 -19.45
C ASP A 68 2.57 -12.07 -19.22
N ARG A 69 2.25 -11.43 -18.08
CA ARG A 69 2.88 -10.16 -17.70
C ARG A 69 4.39 -10.31 -17.47
N LEU A 70 4.83 -11.34 -16.76
CA LEU A 70 6.26 -11.56 -16.51
C LEU A 70 7.00 -11.90 -17.81
N ALA A 71 6.39 -12.68 -18.70
CA ALA A 71 6.91 -12.96 -20.03
C ALA A 71 6.98 -11.71 -20.92
N GLN A 72 6.01 -10.80 -20.81
CA GLN A 72 6.06 -9.50 -21.48
C GLN A 72 7.27 -8.68 -21.00
N LEU A 73 7.53 -8.63 -19.69
CA LEU A 73 8.71 -7.96 -19.13
C LEU A 73 10.01 -8.58 -19.66
N ALA A 74 10.14 -9.92 -19.65
CA ALA A 74 11.32 -10.61 -20.20
C ALA A 74 11.50 -10.43 -21.71
N ASN A 75 10.41 -10.26 -22.46
CA ASN A 75 10.49 -9.99 -23.89
C ASN A 75 11.10 -8.62 -24.19
N ARG A 76 10.83 -7.60 -23.37
CA ARG A 76 11.30 -6.23 -23.60
C ARG A 76 12.81 -6.10 -23.33
N PRO A 77 13.47 -5.00 -23.77
CA PRO A 77 14.84 -4.71 -23.34
C PRO A 77 14.91 -4.65 -21.82
N HIS A 78 15.84 -5.39 -21.22
CA HIS A 78 15.97 -5.50 -19.77
C HIS A 78 17.43 -5.76 -19.37
N THR A 79 17.79 -5.36 -18.16
CA THR A 79 19.10 -5.62 -17.57
C THR A 79 19.11 -7.00 -16.92
N TYR A 80 18.01 -7.32 -16.23
CA TYR A 80 17.79 -8.61 -15.61
C TYR A 80 16.42 -9.18 -16.01
N LEU A 81 16.29 -10.51 -15.98
CA LEU A 81 14.97 -11.13 -16.03
C LEU A 81 14.20 -10.81 -14.75
N PRO A 82 12.85 -10.84 -14.77
CA PRO A 82 12.04 -10.73 -13.55
C PRO A 82 12.57 -11.63 -12.43
N LEU A 83 12.53 -11.14 -11.19
CA LEU A 83 13.21 -11.76 -10.05
C LEU A 83 12.84 -13.23 -9.90
N GLN A 84 13.84 -14.05 -9.57
CA GLN A 84 13.59 -15.41 -9.12
C GLN A 84 13.28 -15.42 -7.65
N ALA A 85 12.15 -16.04 -7.30
CA ALA A 85 11.83 -16.34 -5.92
C ALA A 85 12.50 -17.67 -5.55
N PHE A 86 13.25 -17.65 -4.45
CA PHE A 86 13.96 -18.80 -3.90
C PHE A 86 13.25 -19.26 -2.63
N ASN A 87 13.32 -20.55 -2.32
CA ASN A 87 12.80 -21.03 -1.06
C ASN A 87 13.78 -20.62 0.05
N GLU A 88 13.32 -19.85 1.01
CA GLU A 88 14.04 -19.62 2.26
C GLU A 88 13.65 -20.67 3.34
N ALA A 89 12.54 -21.40 3.12
CA ALA A 89 12.10 -22.54 3.92
C ALA A 89 12.29 -23.88 3.18
N ASP A 90 12.04 -25.00 3.86
CA ASP A 90 12.11 -26.34 3.24
C ASP A 90 11.03 -26.53 2.16
N GLY A 91 9.88 -25.89 2.36
CA GLY A 91 8.79 -25.83 1.39
C GLY A 91 8.98 -24.67 0.41
N ALA A 92 8.34 -24.78 -0.76
CA ALA A 92 8.22 -23.63 -1.67
C ALA A 92 7.23 -22.61 -1.12
N ASP A 93 7.46 -21.35 -1.44
CA ASP A 93 6.58 -20.24 -1.08
C ASP A 93 5.29 -20.35 -1.89
N GLN A 94 4.21 -19.87 -1.30
CA GLN A 94 2.87 -20.03 -1.84
C GLN A 94 2.35 -18.68 -2.30
N LEU A 95 2.24 -18.47 -3.62
CA LEU A 95 1.57 -17.29 -4.17
C LEU A 95 0.09 -17.35 -3.82
N PHE A 96 -0.36 -16.39 -3.01
CA PHE A 96 -1.77 -16.25 -2.60
C PHE A 96 -2.43 -14.99 -3.18
N GLN A 97 -1.64 -14.01 -3.66
CA GLN A 97 -2.16 -12.87 -4.40
C GLN A 97 -1.10 -12.21 -5.28
N TYR A 98 -1.55 -11.46 -6.28
CA TYR A 98 -0.68 -10.65 -7.14
C TYR A 98 -1.38 -9.38 -7.63
N TYR A 99 -0.60 -8.47 -8.19
CA TYR A 99 -1.09 -7.25 -8.84
C TYR A 99 -0.49 -7.15 -10.24
N LEU A 100 -1.30 -6.78 -11.22
CA LEU A 100 -0.82 -6.36 -12.54
C LEU A 100 -0.91 -4.85 -12.60
N LEU A 101 0.20 -4.21 -12.93
CA LEU A 101 0.34 -2.76 -12.86
C LEU A 101 0.36 -2.14 -14.26
N ASP A 102 -0.31 -1.00 -14.41
CA ASP A 102 -0.23 -0.13 -15.57
C ASP A 102 -0.52 1.34 -15.20
N THR A 103 -0.53 2.22 -16.20
CA THR A 103 -0.65 3.68 -16.03
C THR A 103 -2.10 4.19 -16.04
N THR A 104 -3.10 3.30 -16.04
CA THR A 104 -4.51 3.68 -16.31
C THR A 104 -5.38 3.83 -15.08
N GLY A 105 -4.91 3.40 -13.90
CA GLY A 105 -5.69 3.42 -12.66
C GLY A 105 -5.60 4.73 -11.86
N PHE A 106 -5.33 5.87 -12.50
CA PHE A 106 -5.28 7.20 -11.88
C PHE A 106 -5.34 8.31 -12.94
N GLN A 107 -5.66 9.55 -12.52
CA GLN A 107 -5.70 10.71 -13.40
C GLN A 107 -4.34 10.88 -14.12
N PRO A 108 -4.31 11.03 -15.45
CA PRO A 108 -3.09 11.33 -16.19
C PRO A 108 -2.34 12.51 -15.57
N ASN A 109 -1.02 12.39 -15.44
CA ASN A 109 -0.16 13.42 -14.86
C ASN A 109 1.08 13.66 -15.75
N VAL A 110 1.90 14.65 -15.38
CA VAL A 110 3.03 15.10 -16.22
C VAL A 110 4.10 14.03 -16.44
N PHE A 111 4.13 12.97 -15.65
CA PHE A 111 5.00 11.82 -15.84
C PHE A 111 4.46 10.83 -16.86
N THR A 112 3.13 10.76 -17.00
CA THR A 112 2.43 9.75 -17.81
C THR A 112 1.81 10.31 -19.07
N THR A 113 1.67 11.62 -19.22
CA THR A 113 0.95 12.24 -20.33
C THR A 113 1.52 13.60 -20.73
N ILE A 114 1.52 13.88 -22.04
CA ILE A 114 1.80 15.20 -22.59
C ILE A 114 0.53 16.04 -22.52
N PHE A 115 0.62 17.16 -21.81
CA PHE A 115 -0.37 18.21 -21.76
C PHE A 115 0.04 19.35 -22.70
N PRO A 116 -0.80 19.67 -23.70
CA PRO A 116 -0.50 20.73 -24.65
C PRO A 116 -0.19 22.07 -23.96
N GLY A 117 0.90 22.71 -24.35
CA GLY A 117 1.37 23.98 -23.78
C GLY A 117 2.07 23.87 -22.42
N VAL A 118 2.16 22.67 -21.84
CA VAL A 118 2.83 22.42 -20.55
C VAL A 118 4.15 21.67 -20.77
N ASN A 119 4.11 20.54 -21.47
CA ASN A 119 5.25 19.64 -21.65
C ASN A 119 5.30 19.04 -23.07
N ASP A 120 4.99 19.84 -24.10
CA ASP A 120 4.84 19.43 -25.52
C ASP A 120 6.04 18.66 -26.11
N HIS A 121 7.23 18.87 -25.57
CA HIS A 121 8.49 18.36 -26.12
C HIS A 121 9.30 17.53 -25.12
N VAL A 122 8.68 17.11 -24.01
CA VAL A 122 9.38 16.29 -23.02
C VAL A 122 9.23 14.81 -23.35
N GLN A 123 10.21 14.05 -22.88
CA GLN A 123 10.12 12.61 -22.80
C GLN A 123 9.44 12.25 -21.47
N LEU A 124 8.35 11.48 -21.53
CA LEU A 124 7.55 11.10 -20.36
C LEU A 124 8.27 10.06 -19.50
N THR A 125 8.09 10.05 -18.18
CA THR A 125 8.82 9.12 -17.31
C THR A 125 8.45 7.66 -17.52
N VAL A 126 7.16 7.38 -17.73
CA VAL A 126 6.64 6.00 -17.86
C VAL A 126 6.48 5.54 -19.31
N THR A 127 6.57 6.43 -20.28
CA THR A 127 6.44 6.02 -21.69
C THR A 127 7.52 6.58 -22.58
N GLY A 128 8.45 7.35 -22.04
CA GLY A 128 9.52 7.91 -22.83
C GLY A 128 10.68 6.94 -23.01
N ALA A 129 10.94 6.06 -22.03
CA ALA A 129 11.98 5.05 -22.14
C ALA A 129 11.60 4.02 -23.22
N ASN A 130 12.62 3.36 -23.79
CA ASN A 130 12.43 2.33 -24.82
C ASN A 130 11.49 2.77 -25.97
N CYS A 131 11.63 4.02 -26.42
CA CYS A 131 10.93 4.61 -27.57
C CYS A 131 9.40 4.49 -27.54
N GLY A 132 8.76 4.73 -26.40
CA GLY A 132 7.29 4.83 -26.35
C GLY A 132 6.59 3.62 -25.76
N LEU A 133 7.31 2.59 -25.29
CA LEU A 133 6.67 1.43 -24.68
C LEU A 133 5.89 1.84 -23.42
N PRO A 134 4.69 1.27 -23.18
CA PRO A 134 3.95 1.54 -21.96
C PRO A 134 4.65 0.92 -20.75
N THR A 135 4.85 1.67 -19.65
CA THR A 135 5.22 1.04 -18.37
C THR A 135 4.14 0.06 -17.95
N VAL A 136 4.58 -1.13 -17.61
CA VAL A 136 3.78 -2.17 -16.99
C VAL A 136 4.57 -2.80 -15.87
N GLY A 137 3.89 -3.54 -14.99
CA GLY A 137 4.58 -4.28 -13.94
C GLY A 137 3.76 -5.43 -13.40
N ALA A 138 4.42 -6.22 -12.57
CA ALA A 138 3.82 -7.27 -11.77
C ALA A 138 4.32 -7.17 -10.34
N VAL A 139 3.44 -7.48 -9.39
CA VAL A 139 3.79 -7.68 -7.99
C VAL A 139 3.30 -9.06 -7.58
N ARG A 140 4.20 -9.88 -7.05
CA ARG A 140 3.90 -11.21 -6.50
C ARG A 140 3.96 -11.11 -4.98
N VAL A 141 2.93 -11.62 -4.30
CA VAL A 141 2.93 -11.72 -2.83
C VAL A 141 2.80 -13.19 -2.47
N VAL A 142 3.84 -13.72 -1.84
CA VAL A 142 3.97 -15.13 -1.51
C VAL A 142 4.06 -15.30 0.00
N LEU A 143 3.49 -16.40 0.50
CA LEU A 143 3.66 -16.83 1.88
C LEU A 143 4.83 -17.79 1.94
N GLU A 144 5.79 -17.50 2.80
CA GLU A 144 6.90 -18.41 3.08
C GLU A 144 6.53 -19.34 4.26
N PRO A 145 6.60 -20.67 4.10
CA PRO A 145 6.27 -21.62 5.16
C PRO A 145 7.42 -21.81 6.16
N LYS A 146 7.92 -20.72 6.77
CA LYS A 146 8.97 -20.77 7.81
C LYS A 146 8.57 -21.70 8.97
N PRO A 147 9.48 -22.57 9.46
CA PRO A 147 9.17 -23.47 10.56
C PRO A 147 8.70 -22.74 11.82
N GLY A 148 7.54 -23.12 12.35
CA GLY A 148 6.98 -22.54 13.57
C GLY A 148 6.16 -21.27 13.37
N LEU A 149 6.09 -20.73 12.15
CA LEU A 149 5.25 -19.58 11.81
C LEU A 149 3.91 -20.00 11.18
N PRO A 150 2.87 -19.15 11.28
CA PRO A 150 1.60 -19.40 10.63
C PRO A 150 1.72 -19.50 9.11
N THR A 151 0.87 -20.35 8.51
CA THR A 151 0.79 -20.59 7.06
C THR A 151 -0.54 -20.09 6.46
N ASP A 152 -1.30 -19.32 7.23
CA ASP A 152 -2.49 -18.61 6.76
C ASP A 152 -2.08 -17.16 6.41
N PRO A 153 -2.22 -16.71 5.15
CA PRO A 153 -1.89 -15.33 4.76
C PRO A 153 -2.79 -14.28 5.42
N ASN A 154 -3.85 -14.68 6.13
CA ASN A 154 -4.66 -13.79 6.96
C ASN A 154 -4.12 -13.62 8.39
N ASP A 155 -3.08 -14.37 8.77
CA ASP A 155 -2.39 -14.17 10.05
C ASP A 155 -1.27 -13.14 9.87
N PRO A 156 -1.31 -11.98 10.55
CA PRO A 156 -0.24 -10.98 10.47
C PRO A 156 1.13 -11.48 10.98
N ARG A 157 1.21 -12.65 11.63
CA ARG A 157 2.47 -13.31 11.99
C ARG A 157 3.06 -14.18 10.88
N ALA A 158 2.32 -14.41 9.80
CA ALA A 158 2.86 -15.13 8.65
C ALA A 158 4.03 -14.37 8.03
N PHE A 159 5.03 -15.10 7.54
CA PHE A 159 6.15 -14.53 6.80
C PHE A 159 5.76 -14.41 5.33
N ASN A 160 5.84 -13.20 4.77
CA ASN A 160 5.41 -12.95 3.41
C ASN A 160 6.46 -12.16 2.64
N ASP A 161 6.69 -12.57 1.40
CA ASP A 161 7.61 -11.88 0.50
C ASP A 161 6.87 -11.21 -0.63
N VAL A 162 7.40 -10.05 -1.02
CA VAL A 162 6.85 -9.22 -2.09
C VAL A 162 7.92 -8.99 -3.15
N PHE A 163 7.68 -9.51 -4.35
CA PHE A 163 8.53 -9.30 -5.51
C PHE A 163 7.86 -8.31 -6.45
N ILE A 164 8.57 -7.25 -6.82
CA ILE A 164 8.09 -6.19 -7.70
C ILE A 164 8.98 -6.17 -8.94
N ASP A 165 8.36 -6.28 -10.12
CA ASP A 165 9.03 -6.25 -11.43
C ASP A 165 8.34 -5.23 -12.34
N LEU A 166 9.07 -4.19 -12.76
CA LEU A 166 8.54 -3.04 -13.51
C LEU A 166 9.38 -2.78 -14.78
N ASP A 167 8.74 -2.40 -15.88
CA ASP A 167 9.43 -1.90 -17.08
C ASP A 167 8.48 -1.14 -18.04
N PRO A 168 8.96 -0.12 -18.78
CA PRO A 168 10.20 0.62 -18.53
C PRO A 168 9.98 1.81 -17.59
N LEU A 169 11.01 2.21 -16.87
CA LEU A 169 11.08 3.37 -16.00
C LEU A 169 12.40 4.11 -16.25
N PHE A 170 12.40 5.44 -16.32
CA PHE A 170 13.66 6.15 -16.50
C PHE A 170 14.63 5.96 -15.35
N VAL A 171 15.90 5.73 -15.70
CA VAL A 171 17.05 5.89 -14.80
C VAL A 171 17.12 7.34 -14.33
N ILE A 172 17.31 7.52 -13.03
CA ILE A 172 17.40 8.83 -12.41
C ILE A 172 18.89 9.23 -12.34
N ASN A 173 19.24 10.29 -13.07
CA ASN A 173 20.62 10.77 -13.19
C ASN A 173 21.00 11.67 -12.00
N ASN A 174 21.93 11.25 -11.15
CA ASN A 174 22.63 12.05 -10.11
C ASN A 174 21.78 12.91 -9.13
N GLU A 175 20.45 12.89 -9.22
CA GLU A 175 19.50 13.54 -8.31
C GLU A 175 18.83 12.48 -7.44
N SER A 176 18.47 12.86 -6.20
CA SER A 176 17.60 12.05 -5.35
C SER A 176 16.28 11.79 -6.09
N GLY A 177 15.90 10.52 -6.16
CA GLY A 177 14.67 10.10 -6.79
C GLY A 177 14.64 8.58 -6.90
N TRP A 178 13.57 7.98 -6.40
CA TRP A 178 13.33 6.55 -6.47
C TRP A 178 11.89 6.28 -6.90
N TYR A 179 11.62 5.04 -7.29
CA TYR A 179 10.26 4.53 -7.41
C TYR A 179 9.89 3.80 -6.14
N GLU A 180 8.77 4.17 -5.54
CA GLU A 180 8.32 3.58 -4.28
C GLU A 180 7.03 2.80 -4.48
N GLY A 181 7.02 1.56 -4.01
CA GLY A 181 5.84 0.71 -4.03
C GLY A 181 4.94 0.96 -2.83
N TRP A 182 3.62 0.81 -3.00
CA TRP A 182 2.64 1.03 -1.95
C TRP A 182 1.57 -0.04 -1.99
N MET A 183 1.40 -0.77 -0.89
CA MET A 183 0.19 -1.56 -0.67
C MET A 183 -0.87 -0.67 -0.04
N ILE A 184 -2.08 -0.73 -0.60
CA ILE A 184 -3.16 0.19 -0.24
C ILE A 184 -4.36 -0.62 0.24
N HIS A 185 -4.79 -0.29 1.45
CA HIS A 185 -6.03 -0.78 2.06
C HIS A 185 -7.06 0.35 2.01
N ASP A 186 -8.11 0.20 1.21
CA ASP A 186 -9.27 1.07 1.30
C ASP A 186 -10.15 0.60 2.46
N ILE A 187 -10.46 1.51 3.39
CA ILE A 187 -11.16 1.13 4.62
C ILE A 187 -12.52 0.48 4.31
N THR A 188 -12.83 -0.59 5.05
CA THR A 188 -14.06 -1.36 4.89
C THR A 188 -14.97 -1.16 6.09
N VAL A 189 -16.26 -1.00 5.84
CA VAL A 189 -17.24 -0.79 6.89
C VAL A 189 -17.28 -2.00 7.84
N PRO A 190 -16.92 -1.84 9.14
CA PRO A 190 -16.79 -2.97 10.04
C PRO A 190 -18.14 -3.56 10.46
N ALA A 191 -18.05 -4.68 11.18
CA ALA A 191 -19.19 -5.26 11.85
C ALA A 191 -19.67 -4.37 13.02
N VAL A 192 -20.93 -4.57 13.42
CA VAL A 192 -21.55 -3.86 14.53
C VAL A 192 -21.40 -4.66 15.82
N ALA A 193 -20.98 -4.01 16.89
CA ALA A 193 -20.89 -4.58 18.23
C ALA A 193 -21.53 -3.65 19.29
N PRO A 194 -21.88 -4.17 20.48
CA PRO A 194 -22.24 -3.32 21.61
C PRO A 194 -21.11 -2.31 21.92
N PRO A 195 -21.44 -1.06 22.29
CA PRO A 195 -20.41 -0.11 22.66
C PRO A 195 -19.67 -0.55 23.93
N ARG A 196 -18.46 -0.01 24.11
CA ARG A 196 -17.73 -0.02 25.37
C ARG A 196 -18.54 0.70 26.48
N PRO A 197 -18.19 0.50 27.77
CA PRO A 197 -18.89 1.16 28.89
C PRO A 197 -18.92 2.70 28.82
N ASP A 198 -17.93 3.32 28.16
CA ASP A 198 -17.84 4.76 27.92
C ASP A 198 -18.69 5.24 26.72
N GLY A 199 -19.35 4.32 26.01
CA GLY A 199 -20.18 4.61 24.83
C GLY A 199 -19.42 4.60 23.50
N HIS A 200 -18.10 4.42 23.51
CA HIS A 200 -17.30 4.34 22.28
C HIS A 200 -17.45 2.96 21.62
N ALA A 201 -17.14 2.89 20.32
CA ALA A 201 -17.04 1.61 19.62
C ALA A 201 -15.89 0.75 20.17
N GLN A 202 -16.01 -0.57 20.03
CA GLN A 202 -14.90 -1.50 20.29
C GLN A 202 -13.90 -1.46 19.13
N PHE A 203 -12.66 -1.91 19.38
CA PHE A 203 -11.62 -1.98 18.34
C PHE A 203 -12.12 -2.76 17.12
N GLY A 204 -11.96 -2.19 15.92
CA GLY A 204 -12.40 -2.79 14.67
C GLY A 204 -13.91 -2.90 14.48
N MET A 205 -14.72 -2.22 15.30
CA MET A 205 -16.19 -2.32 15.26
C MET A 205 -16.87 -0.95 15.09
N LEU A 206 -18.16 -0.99 14.74
CA LEU A 206 -19.08 0.12 14.82
C LEU A 206 -20.08 -0.07 15.98
N THR A 207 -20.63 1.03 16.51
CA THR A 207 -21.87 0.91 17.28
C THR A 207 -23.08 0.85 16.35
N GLN A 208 -24.23 0.38 16.86
CA GLN A 208 -25.48 0.37 16.10
C GLN A 208 -25.88 1.76 15.59
N ARG A 209 -25.52 2.82 16.33
CA ARG A 209 -25.86 4.19 15.96
C ARG A 209 -24.95 4.71 14.84
N ASP A 210 -23.66 4.36 14.85
CA ASP A 210 -22.75 4.70 13.75
C ASP A 210 -23.23 4.04 12.46
N ALA A 211 -23.48 2.73 12.49
CA ALA A 211 -23.96 1.99 11.32
C ALA A 211 -25.27 2.56 10.74
N ALA A 212 -26.20 2.99 11.60
CA ALA A 212 -27.45 3.62 11.14
C ALA A 212 -27.22 4.98 10.47
N ILE A 213 -26.22 5.76 10.93
CA ILE A 213 -25.85 7.03 10.28
C ILE A 213 -25.19 6.74 8.93
N LEU A 214 -24.20 5.83 8.89
CA LEU A 214 -23.49 5.46 7.67
C LEU A 214 -24.43 4.91 6.60
N GLN A 215 -25.35 4.03 6.97
CA GLN A 215 -26.36 3.48 6.06
C GLN A 215 -27.29 4.56 5.49
N GLY A 216 -27.50 5.65 6.22
CA GLY A 216 -28.31 6.80 5.78
C GLY A 216 -27.57 7.77 4.84
N MET A 217 -26.27 7.60 4.62
CA MET A 217 -25.47 8.47 3.75
C MET A 217 -25.69 8.14 2.27
N GLY A 218 -25.73 9.17 1.43
CA GLY A 218 -25.73 9.02 -0.04
C GLY A 218 -26.78 8.07 -0.56
N ALA A 219 -26.33 7.04 -1.29
CA ALA A 219 -27.15 5.96 -1.83
C ALA A 219 -27.22 4.72 -0.91
N GLY A 220 -26.65 4.80 0.30
CA GLY A 220 -26.63 3.69 1.26
C GLY A 220 -25.53 2.66 0.99
N ASN A 221 -24.42 3.04 0.36
CA ASN A 221 -23.30 2.14 0.11
C ASN A 221 -22.61 1.67 1.40
N ASN A 222 -22.53 2.53 2.42
CA ASN A 222 -21.76 2.28 3.64
C ASN A 222 -22.48 1.30 4.58
N MET A 223 -22.52 0.03 4.19
CA MET A 223 -23.00 -1.12 4.96
C MET A 223 -21.85 -2.06 5.27
N THR A 224 -21.93 -2.81 6.38
CA THR A 224 -20.90 -3.76 6.81
C THR A 224 -20.38 -4.64 5.68
N GLY A 225 -19.06 -4.69 5.53
CA GLY A 225 -18.34 -5.46 4.52
C GLY A 225 -18.11 -4.73 3.20
N ASN A 226 -18.76 -3.59 2.97
CA ASN A 226 -18.50 -2.77 1.78
C ASN A 226 -17.27 -1.88 1.99
N ILE A 227 -16.64 -1.46 0.88
CA ILE A 227 -15.66 -0.37 0.90
C ILE A 227 -16.38 0.91 1.29
N PHE A 228 -15.86 1.58 2.31
CA PHE A 228 -16.40 2.86 2.78
C PHE A 228 -16.20 3.94 1.73
N THR A 229 -17.17 4.84 1.67
CA THR A 229 -17.16 6.01 0.80
C THR A 229 -17.57 7.25 1.58
N GLU A 230 -16.83 8.34 1.43
CA GLU A 230 -17.08 9.58 2.18
C GLU A 230 -18.47 10.19 1.89
N ASP A 231 -19.05 9.89 0.73
CA ASP A 231 -20.34 10.39 0.27
C ASP A 231 -21.49 9.37 0.35
N GLY A 232 -21.19 8.12 0.74
CA GLY A 232 -22.16 7.01 0.78
C GLY A 232 -22.64 6.54 -0.59
N GLN A 233 -21.97 6.91 -1.69
CA GLN A 233 -22.25 6.44 -3.04
C GLN A 233 -21.48 5.15 -3.35
N THR A 234 -21.68 4.57 -4.54
CA THR A 234 -20.86 3.43 -4.99
C THR A 234 -19.36 3.80 -4.96
N PRO A 235 -18.46 2.87 -4.59
CA PRO A 235 -17.02 3.13 -4.58
C PRO A 235 -16.53 3.60 -5.94
N HIS A 236 -15.86 4.75 -5.93
CA HIS A 236 -15.18 5.36 -7.05
C HIS A 236 -13.70 5.40 -6.72
N PHE A 237 -12.96 4.40 -7.21
CA PHE A 237 -11.51 4.35 -7.07
C PHE A 237 -10.81 5.36 -8.00
N PRO A 238 -9.57 5.76 -7.70
CA PRO A 238 -8.70 6.45 -8.63
C PRO A 238 -8.74 5.82 -10.03
N ASN A 239 -8.91 6.64 -11.06
CA ASN A 239 -8.95 6.18 -12.45
C ASN A 239 -8.57 7.29 -13.44
N ALA A 240 -8.31 6.92 -14.70
CA ALA A 240 -7.88 7.84 -15.74
C ALA A 240 -8.88 8.95 -16.13
N SER A 241 -10.16 8.83 -15.75
CA SER A 241 -11.19 9.84 -16.02
C SER A 241 -11.37 10.85 -14.88
N ASP A 242 -10.66 10.67 -13.76
CA ASP A 242 -10.65 11.64 -12.67
C ASP A 242 -10.11 13.01 -13.13
N HIS A 243 -10.57 14.07 -12.46
CA HIS A 243 -10.13 15.43 -12.74
C HIS A 243 -10.10 16.25 -11.46
N PHE A 244 -8.91 16.45 -10.89
CA PHE A 244 -8.78 17.34 -9.74
C PHE A 244 -9.08 18.82 -10.10
N PRO A 245 -9.85 19.56 -9.28
CA PRO A 245 -10.47 19.13 -8.01
C PRO A 245 -11.90 18.58 -8.14
N ASP A 246 -12.49 18.56 -9.34
CA ASP A 246 -13.94 18.39 -9.54
C ASP A 246 -14.44 16.93 -9.46
N VAL A 247 -13.63 15.97 -9.91
CA VAL A 247 -13.94 14.53 -9.90
C VAL A 247 -12.75 13.80 -9.28
N GLN A 248 -12.97 13.20 -8.11
CA GLN A 248 -11.94 12.51 -7.34
C GLN A 248 -12.51 11.22 -6.75
N THR A 249 -11.60 10.33 -6.37
CA THR A 249 -11.90 9.17 -5.53
C THR A 249 -12.77 9.56 -4.33
N ASN A 250 -13.74 8.70 -3.99
CA ASN A 250 -14.57 8.87 -2.78
C ASN A 250 -14.24 7.82 -1.71
N VAL A 251 -13.25 6.96 -1.93
CA VAL A 251 -12.75 5.99 -0.93
C VAL A 251 -11.66 6.60 -0.06
N VAL A 252 -11.47 6.04 1.13
CA VAL A 252 -10.43 6.45 2.10
C VAL A 252 -9.32 5.41 2.16
N PRO A 253 -8.13 5.68 1.58
CA PRO A 253 -7.02 4.74 1.54
C PRO A 253 -6.05 4.87 2.73
N LEU A 254 -5.64 3.75 3.29
CA LEU A 254 -4.46 3.57 4.14
C LEU A 254 -3.32 2.98 3.29
N HIS A 255 -2.16 3.63 3.31
CA HIS A 255 -0.99 3.23 2.51
C HIS A 255 0.14 2.69 3.40
N VAL A 256 0.71 1.56 3.01
CA VAL A 256 1.93 0.98 3.59
C VAL A 256 3.00 0.93 2.50
N SER A 257 4.18 1.46 2.81
CA SER A 257 5.30 1.52 1.86
C SER A 257 5.95 0.14 1.71
N MET A 258 6.23 -0.21 0.47
CA MET A 258 7.04 -1.35 0.04
C MET A 258 8.44 -0.87 -0.34
N GLY A 259 8.90 0.24 0.25
CA GLY A 259 10.20 0.85 0.01
C GLY A 259 10.50 1.22 -1.44
N ALA A 260 11.74 1.68 -1.64
CA ALA A 260 12.20 2.36 -2.84
C ALA A 260 13.09 1.46 -3.71
N CYS A 261 12.94 1.55 -5.02
CA CYS A 261 13.78 0.91 -6.02
C CYS A 261 14.23 1.91 -7.10
N ASN A 262 15.39 1.65 -7.69
CA ASN A 262 15.89 2.43 -8.83
C ASN A 262 15.78 1.61 -10.12
N ALA A 263 15.61 2.29 -11.23
CA ALA A 263 15.68 1.68 -12.54
C ALA A 263 17.13 1.34 -12.91
N GLN A 264 17.31 0.22 -13.59
CA GLN A 264 18.57 -0.31 -14.09
C GLN A 264 18.88 0.26 -15.49
N GLU A 265 20.04 -0.10 -16.05
CA GLU A 265 20.55 0.44 -17.32
C GLU A 265 19.53 0.36 -18.48
N GLN A 266 18.77 -0.73 -18.57
CA GLN A 266 17.75 -0.96 -19.61
C GLN A 266 16.35 -0.44 -19.23
N SER A 267 16.24 0.37 -18.18
CA SER A 267 14.99 0.95 -17.67
C SER A 267 14.06 -0.04 -16.93
N ASP A 268 14.50 -1.27 -16.68
CA ASP A 268 13.82 -2.22 -15.81
C ASP A 268 14.05 -1.90 -14.32
N ALA A 269 13.09 -2.20 -13.44
CA ALA A 269 13.26 -2.08 -12.00
C ALA A 269 12.72 -3.33 -11.29
N HIS A 270 13.54 -3.87 -10.39
CA HIS A 270 13.28 -5.12 -9.70
C HIS A 270 13.62 -4.96 -8.21
N CYS A 271 12.67 -5.24 -7.31
CA CYS A 271 12.90 -5.19 -5.87
C CYS A 271 12.15 -6.29 -5.10
N TYR A 272 12.70 -6.59 -3.92
CA TYR A 272 12.29 -7.65 -3.01
C TYR A 272 12.10 -7.05 -1.62
N TRP A 273 11.02 -7.46 -0.95
CA TRP A 273 10.68 -6.98 0.39
C TRP A 273 10.10 -8.13 1.22
N GLU A 274 10.55 -8.22 2.47
CA GLU A 274 10.05 -9.15 3.47
C GLU A 274 9.06 -8.44 4.39
N PHE A 275 7.96 -9.09 4.69
CA PHE A 275 7.03 -8.71 5.75
C PHE A 275 7.00 -9.81 6.80
N ASN A 276 7.58 -9.51 7.95
CA ASN A 276 7.58 -10.40 9.09
C ASN A 276 7.31 -9.63 10.38
N TYR A 277 6.79 -10.37 11.37
CA TYR A 277 6.43 -9.79 12.66
C TYR A 277 7.64 -9.50 13.58
N GLN A 278 8.86 -9.90 13.18
CA GLN A 278 10.10 -9.73 13.95
C GLN A 278 10.97 -8.55 13.48
N GLY A 279 10.54 -7.81 12.45
CA GLY A 279 11.31 -6.70 11.89
C GLY A 279 10.45 -5.69 11.13
N THR A 280 9.96 -6.06 9.95
CA THR A 280 9.21 -5.17 9.05
C THR A 280 7.74 -5.09 9.44
N ASN A 281 7.50 -4.36 10.52
CA ASN A 281 6.16 -3.98 10.94
C ASN A 281 5.43 -3.33 9.76
N TRP A 282 4.18 -3.71 9.56
CA TRP A 282 3.22 -3.11 8.64
C TRP A 282 2.89 -1.66 9.01
N VAL A 283 3.90 -0.83 9.25
CA VAL A 283 3.81 0.54 9.71
C VAL A 283 3.80 1.47 8.51
N HIS A 284 2.98 2.50 8.62
CA HIS A 284 3.14 3.67 7.77
C HIS A 284 4.53 4.28 8.04
N PRO A 285 5.40 4.46 7.02
CA PRO A 285 6.74 4.97 7.29
C PRO A 285 6.63 6.42 7.77
N LEU A 286 7.13 6.67 8.97
CA LEU A 286 7.57 8.01 9.36
C LEU A 286 8.99 8.15 8.81
N TYR A 287 9.14 8.62 7.57
CA TYR A 287 10.45 9.01 7.06
C TYR A 287 10.91 10.27 7.80
N GLU A 288 11.67 10.07 8.89
CA GLU A 288 12.40 11.14 9.56
C GLU A 288 13.73 11.38 8.84
N LEU A 289 14.11 12.64 8.73
CA LEU A 289 15.30 13.07 8.01
C LEU A 289 16.56 12.74 8.82
N PRO A 290 17.47 11.85 8.36
CA PRO A 290 18.81 11.82 8.91
C PRO A 290 19.55 13.07 8.43
N PHE A 291 19.78 14.02 9.34
CA PHE A 291 20.67 15.15 9.05
C PHE A 291 22.11 14.63 8.90
N THR A 292 22.59 14.52 7.66
CA THR A 292 24.01 14.23 7.36
C THR A 292 24.92 15.47 7.48
N GLY A 293 24.40 16.59 7.99
CA GLY A 293 25.15 17.81 8.24
C GLY A 293 24.50 18.59 9.38
N GLY A 294 25.20 18.69 10.51
CA GLY A 294 24.71 19.41 11.69
C GLY A 294 24.30 20.83 11.34
N PHE A 295 23.22 21.31 11.97
CA PHE A 295 22.89 22.73 11.92
C PHE A 295 24.05 23.54 12.52
N PRO A 296 24.39 24.71 11.95
CA PRO A 296 25.22 25.65 12.68
C PRO A 296 24.45 26.02 13.95
N ASP A 297 25.01 25.58 15.08
CA ASP A 297 24.64 26.08 16.40
C ASP A 297 24.75 27.61 16.43
N ASN A 298 24.13 28.22 17.42
CA ASN A 298 24.27 29.64 17.74
C ASN A 298 25.74 30.07 17.63
N PHE A 299 26.03 31.02 16.74
CA PHE A 299 27.40 31.45 16.44
C PHE A 299 28.21 31.74 17.72
N GLY A 300 29.23 30.92 17.99
CA GLY A 300 30.11 31.04 19.16
C GLY A 300 29.80 30.11 20.32
N GLN A 301 28.79 29.23 20.21
CA GLN A 301 28.51 28.14 21.14
C GLN A 301 29.21 26.83 20.73
N ALA A 302 29.17 25.83 21.61
CA ALA A 302 29.78 24.52 21.37
C ALA A 302 28.84 23.70 20.48
N PRO A 303 29.31 23.02 19.42
CA PRO A 303 28.41 22.35 18.48
C PRO A 303 27.67 21.14 19.11
N ASP A 304 26.55 21.40 19.77
CA ASP A 304 25.72 20.42 20.51
C ASP A 304 24.21 20.59 20.22
N THR A 305 23.88 21.01 18.99
CA THR A 305 22.52 21.26 18.48
C THR A 305 21.52 20.11 18.70
N PHE A 306 21.94 18.87 18.87
CA PHE A 306 21.05 17.77 19.28
C PHE A 306 20.70 17.82 20.77
N GLN A 307 21.69 18.05 21.64
CA GLN A 307 21.50 18.20 23.09
C GLN A 307 20.63 19.42 23.42
N ASP A 308 20.76 20.48 22.64
CA ASP A 308 19.94 21.70 22.71
C ASP A 308 18.53 21.51 22.13
N GLY A 309 18.26 20.36 21.50
CA GLY A 309 16.96 20.03 20.89
C GLY A 309 16.68 20.78 19.58
N GLU A 310 17.68 21.44 19.00
CA GLU A 310 17.58 22.17 17.74
C GLU A 310 17.53 21.21 16.54
N ILE A 311 18.36 20.14 16.56
CA ILE A 311 18.23 18.99 15.65
C ILE A 311 16.98 18.20 16.07
N GLY A 312 15.97 18.17 15.21
CA GLY A 312 14.72 17.44 15.41
C GLY A 312 13.50 18.32 15.69
N ALA A 313 13.65 19.55 16.20
CA ALA A 313 12.53 20.47 16.45
C ALA A 313 11.71 20.83 15.19
N LEU A 314 12.33 20.76 14.02
CA LEU A 314 11.67 21.07 12.74
C LEU A 314 11.14 19.84 12.01
N GLN A 315 11.59 18.62 12.33
CA GLN A 315 11.46 17.47 11.43
C GLN A 315 11.31 16.07 12.08
N SER A 316 11.51 15.93 13.39
CA SER A 316 11.11 14.70 14.09
C SER A 316 9.63 14.83 14.46
N ILE A 317 8.76 14.43 13.53
CA ILE A 317 7.30 14.47 13.71
C ILE A 317 6.88 13.15 14.34
N VAL A 318 7.43 12.83 15.51
CA VAL A 318 6.71 11.98 16.44
C VAL A 318 5.45 12.77 16.82
N PRO A 319 4.23 12.31 16.47
CA PRO A 319 3.03 13.15 16.60
C PRO A 319 2.71 13.58 18.04
N GLY A 320 3.42 13.02 19.01
CA GLY A 320 3.23 13.30 20.43
C GLY A 320 1.80 13.01 20.87
N PRO A 321 1.39 13.50 22.04
CA PRO A 321 0.03 13.35 22.54
C PRO A 321 -1.02 14.22 21.81
N GLY A 322 -0.70 14.76 20.62
CA GLY A 322 -1.54 15.69 19.87
C GLY A 322 -1.48 17.15 20.36
N PRO A 323 -2.22 18.06 19.73
CA PRO A 323 -2.14 19.50 19.97
C PRO A 323 -2.56 19.95 21.38
N SER A 324 -3.22 19.07 22.15
CA SER A 324 -3.65 19.32 23.53
C SER A 324 -2.73 18.73 24.59
N GLY A 325 -1.71 17.94 24.22
CA GLY A 325 -0.81 17.29 25.17
C GLY A 325 0.55 17.99 25.30
N GLU A 326 1.43 17.43 26.13
CA GLU A 326 2.79 17.97 26.32
C GLU A 326 3.60 17.84 25.02
N GLN A 327 4.33 18.89 24.68
CA GLN A 327 5.23 18.86 23.53
C GLN A 327 6.35 17.86 23.79
N GLN A 328 6.60 17.03 22.79
CA GLN A 328 7.71 16.09 22.79
C GLN A 328 9.05 16.82 22.84
N LYS A 329 10.04 16.17 23.45
CA LYS A 329 11.42 16.66 23.54
C LYS A 329 12.27 15.99 22.46
N PRO A 330 12.71 16.68 21.40
CA PRO A 330 13.44 16.08 20.27
C PRO A 330 14.70 15.31 20.70
N GLN A 331 15.39 15.76 21.74
CA GLN A 331 16.58 15.10 22.28
C GLN A 331 16.28 13.75 22.98
N ILE A 332 15.01 13.46 23.28
CA ILE A 332 14.55 12.20 23.89
C ILE A 332 13.98 11.26 22.82
N VAL A 333 13.17 11.80 21.90
CA VAL A 333 12.37 10.99 20.98
C VAL A 333 12.85 11.02 19.53
N GLY A 334 13.70 11.99 19.17
CA GLY A 334 14.26 12.12 17.84
C GLY A 334 15.51 11.28 17.63
N ASP A 335 15.85 11.06 16.36
CA ASP A 335 17.01 10.27 15.98
C ASP A 335 18.33 10.99 16.32
N ASN A 336 19.19 10.30 17.07
CA ASN A 336 20.52 10.79 17.38
C ASN A 336 21.38 10.73 16.10
N PRO A 337 21.93 11.85 15.59
CA PRO A 337 22.73 11.84 14.36
C PRO A 337 24.03 11.02 14.47
N ASN A 338 24.53 10.77 15.69
CA ASN A 338 25.69 9.91 15.93
C ASN A 338 25.32 8.43 16.11
N LEU A 339 24.03 8.11 16.18
CA LEU A 339 23.47 6.78 16.27
C LEU A 339 22.13 6.76 15.51
N PRO A 340 22.17 6.91 14.16
CA PRO A 340 20.95 6.99 13.37
C PRO A 340 20.15 5.70 13.49
N ARG A 341 18.84 5.81 13.26
CA ARG A 341 17.97 4.65 13.14
C ARG A 341 18.45 3.78 11.99
N ASP A 342 18.69 2.52 12.31
CA ASP A 342 19.14 1.51 11.36
C ASP A 342 18.16 0.33 11.46
N PRO A 343 17.23 0.18 10.49
CA PRO A 343 16.26 -0.91 10.51
C PRO A 343 16.94 -2.29 10.43
N ASP A 344 18.17 -2.35 9.91
CA ASP A 344 18.95 -3.58 9.74
C ASP A 344 19.85 -3.88 10.94
N LYS A 345 19.83 -3.03 11.97
CA LYS A 345 20.54 -3.28 13.23
C LYS A 345 19.75 -4.27 14.08
N PHE A 346 19.83 -5.54 13.69
CA PHE A 346 19.29 -6.68 14.43
C PHE A 346 19.88 -6.76 15.85
N ASP A 347 19.17 -7.48 16.70
CA ASP A 347 19.35 -7.43 18.15
C ASP A 347 20.77 -7.79 18.61
N ALA A 348 21.30 -7.02 19.55
CA ALA A 348 22.50 -7.35 20.30
C ALA A 348 22.16 -8.07 21.62
N ASP A 349 23.03 -9.00 22.03
CA ASP A 349 22.97 -9.72 23.31
C ASP A 349 22.90 -8.80 24.55
N ASN A 350 23.22 -7.51 24.41
CA ASN A 350 23.06 -6.49 25.43
C ASN A 350 22.25 -5.30 24.87
N GLY A 351 21.08 -5.04 25.46
CA GLY A 351 20.24 -3.89 25.10
C GLY A 351 19.20 -4.13 23.99
N PHE A 352 18.78 -5.38 23.81
CA PHE A 352 17.70 -5.82 22.90
C PHE A 352 16.53 -4.82 22.81
N ASP A 353 15.90 -4.51 23.96
CA ASP A 353 14.75 -3.60 24.01
C ASP A 353 15.08 -2.20 23.51
N ALA A 354 16.28 -1.70 23.83
CA ALA A 354 16.71 -0.37 23.38
C ALA A 354 16.91 -0.36 21.86
N GLN A 355 17.48 -1.41 21.27
CA GLN A 355 17.72 -1.46 19.82
C GLN A 355 16.43 -1.62 19.01
N ARG A 356 15.52 -2.50 19.44
CA ARG A 356 14.21 -2.66 18.80
C ARG A 356 13.38 -1.38 18.87
N GLU A 357 13.43 -0.70 20.02
CA GLU A 357 12.81 0.62 20.23
C GLU A 357 13.33 1.69 19.25
N PHE A 358 14.61 1.62 18.88
CA PHE A 358 15.13 2.52 17.84
C PHE A 358 14.67 2.14 16.44
N ARG A 359 14.39 0.86 16.15
CA ARG A 359 13.96 0.37 14.81
C ARG A 359 12.49 0.65 14.49
N GLU A 360 11.59 0.44 15.45
CA GLU A 360 10.16 0.22 15.19
C GLU A 360 9.23 1.36 15.65
N ARG A 361 9.63 2.62 15.46
CA ARG A 361 8.77 3.78 15.77
C ARG A 361 7.85 4.10 14.59
N GLY A 362 6.68 3.47 14.57
CA GLY A 362 5.63 3.74 13.59
C GLY A 362 4.24 3.48 14.16
N VAL A 363 3.22 3.78 13.37
CA VAL A 363 1.83 3.40 13.69
C VAL A 363 1.51 2.09 12.98
N PRO A 364 1.34 0.96 13.72
CA PRO A 364 0.98 -0.31 13.09
C PRO A 364 -0.28 -0.18 12.22
N SER A 365 -0.33 -0.85 11.07
CA SER A 365 -1.40 -0.65 10.07
C SER A 365 -2.82 -0.86 10.61
N GLY A 366 -3.02 -1.82 11.50
CA GLY A 366 -4.31 -2.06 12.16
C GLY A 366 -4.67 -0.92 13.14
N LEU A 367 -3.68 -0.35 13.84
CA LEU A 367 -3.88 0.86 14.64
C LEU A 367 -4.19 2.08 13.78
N ALA A 368 -3.48 2.24 12.65
CA ALA A 368 -3.74 3.31 11.70
C ALA A 368 -5.16 3.19 11.09
N ASN A 369 -5.59 1.96 10.77
CA ASN A 369 -6.96 1.70 10.35
C ASN A 369 -7.97 2.07 11.44
N GLU A 370 -7.73 1.69 12.69
CA GLU A 370 -8.60 2.03 13.83
C GLU A 370 -8.77 3.57 13.99
N ILE A 371 -7.67 4.32 13.84
CA ILE A 371 -7.70 5.79 13.84
C ILE A 371 -8.59 6.31 12.70
N LEU A 372 -8.48 5.76 11.49
CA LEU A 372 -9.33 6.16 10.36
C LEU A 372 -10.80 5.82 10.60
N LEU A 373 -11.12 4.70 11.27
CA LEU A 373 -12.49 4.36 11.65
C LEU A 373 -13.09 5.41 12.60
N ASP A 374 -12.33 5.90 13.58
CA ASP A 374 -12.76 7.00 14.46
C ASP A 374 -13.00 8.30 13.70
N VAL A 375 -12.14 8.62 12.73
CA VAL A 375 -12.28 9.84 11.93
C VAL A 375 -13.51 9.79 11.02
N TYR A 376 -13.67 8.71 10.25
CA TYR A 376 -14.63 8.65 9.13
C TYR A 376 -15.89 7.82 9.40
N GLU A 377 -15.78 6.73 10.16
CA GLU A 377 -16.84 5.73 10.25
C GLU A 377 -17.62 5.74 11.57
N ARG A 378 -17.14 6.47 12.59
CA ARG A 378 -17.77 6.54 13.92
C ARG A 378 -18.36 7.92 14.24
N PRO A 379 -19.32 8.42 13.43
CA PRO A 379 -19.85 9.78 13.58
C PRO A 379 -20.73 9.96 14.83
N ALA A 380 -21.16 8.88 15.50
CA ALA A 380 -21.91 8.94 16.74
C ALA A 380 -21.09 8.55 17.97
N SER A 381 -20.23 7.54 17.85
CA SER A 381 -19.45 7.04 18.99
C SER A 381 -18.11 7.73 19.19
N PHE A 382 -17.58 8.45 18.19
CA PHE A 382 -16.36 9.22 18.31
C PHE A 382 -16.61 10.70 17.99
N GLU A 383 -16.45 11.55 19.00
CA GLU A 383 -16.59 13.02 18.93
C GLU A 383 -17.74 13.52 18.06
N PRO A 384 -19.02 13.19 18.37
CA PRO A 384 -20.15 13.40 17.47
C PRO A 384 -20.44 14.88 17.12
N GLN A 385 -19.84 15.82 17.86
CA GLN A 385 -19.97 17.26 17.64
C GLN A 385 -18.80 17.88 16.86
N VAL A 386 -17.69 17.16 16.69
CA VAL A 386 -16.52 17.65 15.97
C VAL A 386 -16.69 17.33 14.49
N ARG A 387 -16.67 18.39 13.66
CA ARG A 387 -16.80 18.32 12.19
C ARG A 387 -15.49 18.62 11.46
N ASN A 388 -14.51 19.17 12.16
CA ASN A 388 -13.19 19.42 11.60
C ASN A 388 -12.41 18.09 11.55
N LEU A 389 -12.14 17.60 10.34
CA LEU A 389 -11.45 16.31 10.14
C LEU A 389 -10.01 16.32 10.66
N GLN A 390 -9.30 17.45 10.58
CA GLN A 390 -7.95 17.56 11.11
C GLN A 390 -7.95 17.39 12.63
N GLN A 391 -8.89 18.06 13.31
CA GLN A 391 -9.07 17.90 14.76
C GLN A 391 -9.42 16.44 15.09
N ARG A 392 -10.44 15.86 14.43
CA ARG A 392 -10.82 14.45 14.65
C ARG A 392 -9.63 13.51 14.46
N LEU A 393 -8.78 13.73 13.45
CA LEU A 393 -7.61 12.89 13.19
C LEU A 393 -6.60 12.95 14.32
N PHE A 394 -6.26 14.15 14.81
CA PHE A 394 -5.34 14.29 15.94
C PHE A 394 -5.92 13.70 17.23
N ASP A 395 -7.21 13.93 17.49
CA ASP A 395 -7.88 13.44 18.69
C ASP A 395 -8.04 11.91 18.63
N ALA A 396 -8.33 11.33 17.46
CA ALA A 396 -8.39 9.87 17.23
C ALA A 396 -7.02 9.22 17.38
N TYR A 397 -5.98 9.80 16.77
CA TYR A 397 -4.59 9.36 16.98
C TYR A 397 -4.25 9.33 18.47
N ALA A 398 -4.48 10.44 19.19
CA ALA A 398 -4.15 10.53 20.60
C ALA A 398 -4.99 9.56 21.46
N ALA A 399 -6.26 9.34 21.12
CA ALA A 399 -7.13 8.42 21.84
C ALA A 399 -6.67 6.96 21.67
N GLU A 400 -6.43 6.52 20.44
CA GLU A 400 -6.13 5.12 20.15
C GLU A 400 -4.67 4.77 20.48
N VAL A 401 -3.71 5.68 20.25
CA VAL A 401 -2.33 5.48 20.70
C VAL A 401 -2.25 5.38 22.21
N ARG A 402 -2.98 6.21 22.98
CA ARG A 402 -3.00 6.14 24.45
C ARG A 402 -3.43 4.76 24.98
N ARG A 403 -4.29 4.05 24.25
CA ARG A 403 -4.76 2.72 24.67
C ARG A 403 -3.67 1.65 24.56
N VAL A 404 -2.77 1.80 23.59
CA VAL A 404 -1.63 0.90 23.37
C VAL A 404 -0.42 1.35 24.20
N ALA A 405 -0.06 2.63 24.11
CA ALA A 405 1.11 3.23 24.73
C ALA A 405 0.95 3.55 26.23
N GLY A 406 -0.27 3.61 26.74
CA GLY A 406 -0.53 4.14 28.08
C GLY A 406 -0.45 5.67 28.13
N ASN A 407 -0.01 6.23 29.26
CA ASN A 407 -0.12 7.67 29.55
C ASN A 407 1.15 8.47 29.27
N ASP A 408 2.15 7.89 28.62
CA ASP A 408 3.53 8.31 28.88
C ASP A 408 4.07 9.34 27.88
N ASP A 409 3.69 9.30 26.59
CA ASP A 409 4.27 10.19 25.57
C ASP A 409 3.54 10.26 24.21
N GLY A 410 2.56 9.40 23.92
CA GLY A 410 1.89 9.36 22.61
C GLY A 410 2.72 8.66 21.52
N ILE A 411 3.64 7.80 21.93
CA ILE A 411 4.45 6.92 21.07
C ILE A 411 4.14 5.47 21.43
N VAL A 412 3.89 4.63 20.43
CA VAL A 412 3.90 3.18 20.66
C VAL A 412 5.35 2.72 20.60
N THR A 413 5.91 2.34 21.74
CA THR A 413 7.24 1.71 21.80
C THR A 413 7.25 0.39 21.05
N ALA A 414 8.42 -0.08 20.60
CA ALA A 414 8.56 -1.38 19.97
C ALA A 414 8.10 -2.53 20.88
N LEU A 415 8.24 -2.39 22.20
CA LEU A 415 7.70 -3.38 23.14
C LEU A 415 6.17 -3.37 23.19
N GLN A 416 5.57 -2.19 23.19
CA GLN A 416 4.12 -2.03 23.21
C GLN A 416 3.47 -2.34 21.87
N GLY A 417 4.19 -2.16 20.76
CA GLY A 417 3.72 -2.45 19.41
C GLY A 417 3.84 -3.92 19.04
N ASP A 418 4.83 -4.62 19.60
CA ASP A 418 5.10 -6.06 19.35
C ASP A 418 3.82 -6.88 19.35
N ILE A 419 3.64 -7.66 18.29
CA ILE A 419 2.43 -8.43 18.01
C ILE A 419 2.08 -9.40 19.13
N ASP A 420 3.06 -9.89 19.89
CA ASP A 420 2.87 -10.85 20.99
C ASP A 420 2.71 -10.15 22.36
N THR A 421 2.90 -8.83 22.44
CA THR A 421 2.70 -8.08 23.69
C THR A 421 1.20 -7.83 23.94
N PRO A 422 0.68 -8.10 25.14
CA PRO A 422 -0.69 -7.73 25.52
C PRO A 422 -0.82 -6.22 25.79
N THR A 423 -1.74 -5.54 25.09
CA THR A 423 -2.11 -4.14 25.37
C THR A 423 -3.62 -3.95 25.29
N ASP A 424 -4.15 -2.85 25.87
CA ASP A 424 -5.58 -2.48 25.83
C ASP A 424 -6.55 -3.60 26.27
N GLY A 425 -6.09 -4.49 27.16
CA GLY A 425 -6.88 -5.63 27.66
C GLY A 425 -6.99 -6.83 26.71
N PHE A 426 -6.27 -6.84 25.59
CA PHE A 426 -6.14 -7.99 24.71
C PHE A 426 -4.99 -8.91 25.15
N ALA A 427 -5.08 -10.18 24.77
CA ALA A 427 -4.04 -11.17 25.09
C ALA A 427 -2.74 -10.95 24.29
N ASP A 428 -2.86 -10.30 23.13
CA ASP A 428 -1.76 -9.93 22.24
C ASP A 428 -2.17 -8.73 21.36
N ASN A 429 -1.27 -8.33 20.47
CA ASN A 429 -1.40 -7.20 19.56
C ASN A 429 -1.68 -7.56 18.10
N ALA A 430 -2.13 -8.79 17.81
CA ALA A 430 -2.45 -9.19 16.44
C ALA A 430 -3.38 -8.18 15.71
N ARG A 431 -4.32 -7.59 16.45
CA ARG A 431 -5.25 -6.56 15.96
C ARG A 431 -4.59 -5.26 15.47
N LEU A 432 -3.37 -4.96 15.92
CA LEU A 432 -2.64 -3.76 15.53
C LEU A 432 -2.05 -3.90 14.11
N TYR A 433 -2.14 -5.06 13.48
CA TYR A 433 -1.55 -5.34 12.17
C TYR A 433 -2.62 -5.83 11.20
N LEU A 434 -2.70 -5.20 10.03
CA LEU A 434 -3.51 -5.67 8.93
C LEU A 434 -2.81 -6.83 8.21
N PRO A 435 -3.51 -7.94 7.89
CA PRO A 435 -2.90 -8.99 7.10
C PRO A 435 -2.76 -8.59 5.62
N PRO A 436 -1.78 -9.15 4.88
CA PRO A 436 -1.53 -8.80 3.48
C PRO A 436 -2.75 -8.88 2.56
N THR A 437 -3.71 -9.74 2.90
CA THR A 437 -4.93 -9.99 2.12
C THR A 437 -5.89 -8.81 2.07
N VAL A 438 -5.82 -7.84 3.00
CA VAL A 438 -6.74 -6.69 3.02
C VAL A 438 -6.31 -5.55 2.09
N PHE A 439 -5.06 -5.56 1.62
CA PHE A 439 -4.54 -4.53 0.72
C PHE A 439 -5.05 -4.78 -0.70
N ASN A 440 -6.16 -4.13 -1.04
CA ASN A 440 -6.90 -4.37 -2.27
C ASN A 440 -6.31 -3.66 -3.49
N ARG A 441 -5.34 -2.76 -3.32
CA ARG A 441 -4.65 -2.07 -4.41
C ARG A 441 -3.14 -1.99 -4.18
N PHE A 442 -2.42 -1.80 -5.27
CA PHE A 442 -1.01 -1.48 -5.27
C PHE A 442 -0.78 -0.24 -6.14
N ALA A 443 0.13 0.64 -5.73
CA ALA A 443 0.58 1.76 -6.55
C ALA A 443 2.10 1.85 -6.53
N VAL A 444 2.67 2.38 -7.61
CA VAL A 444 4.05 2.85 -7.64
C VAL A 444 4.02 4.34 -7.85
N THR A 445 4.78 5.05 -7.03
CA THR A 445 4.99 6.49 -7.19
C THR A 445 6.42 6.78 -7.61
N ARG A 446 6.60 7.91 -8.27
CA ARG A 446 7.90 8.52 -8.47
C ARG A 446 8.12 9.59 -7.41
N GLU A 447 9.25 9.54 -6.70
CA GLU A 447 9.67 10.63 -5.85
C GLU A 447 9.91 11.89 -6.70
N ILE A 448 9.31 13.00 -6.30
CA ILE A 448 9.59 14.32 -6.84
C ILE A 448 10.40 15.04 -5.77
N ASN A 449 11.61 15.48 -6.11
CA ASN A 449 12.39 16.32 -5.22
C ASN A 449 11.67 17.67 -5.03
N ASP A 450 10.86 17.77 -3.99
CA ASP A 450 10.13 18.98 -3.59
C ASP A 450 10.91 19.78 -2.52
N GLY A 451 12.19 19.44 -2.31
CA GLY A 451 13.03 19.99 -1.25
C GLY A 451 12.79 19.35 0.12
N LEU A 452 11.90 18.35 0.21
CA LEU A 452 11.68 17.50 1.38
C LEU A 452 12.08 16.07 0.98
N LEU A 453 12.90 15.38 1.77
CA LEU A 453 13.29 13.99 1.45
C LEU A 453 12.19 12.96 1.78
N ALA A 454 10.97 13.41 2.04
CA ALA A 454 9.83 12.55 2.33
C ALA A 454 8.74 12.81 1.28
N PRO A 455 8.19 11.77 0.64
CA PRO A 455 7.09 11.94 -0.30
C PRO A 455 5.89 12.49 0.45
N ARG A 456 5.60 13.79 0.29
CA ARG A 456 4.29 14.29 0.69
C ARG A 456 3.28 13.78 -0.31
N PHE A 457 2.46 12.83 0.15
CA PHE A 457 1.12 12.67 -0.35
C PHE A 457 0.33 13.95 -0.05
N ALA A 458 0.57 15.02 -0.79
CA ALA A 458 -0.56 15.83 -1.16
C ALA A 458 -1.52 14.85 -1.86
N SER A 459 -2.81 14.86 -1.53
CA SER A 459 -3.87 14.02 -2.12
C SER A 459 -3.97 14.10 -3.66
N SER A 460 -3.03 14.75 -4.32
CA SER A 460 -2.82 14.70 -5.74
C SER A 460 -2.16 13.36 -6.11
N GLN A 461 -2.85 12.55 -6.91
CA GLN A 461 -2.35 11.42 -7.70
C GLN A 461 -1.18 11.81 -8.65
N ARG A 462 -0.54 12.98 -8.48
CA ARG A 462 0.43 13.59 -9.38
C ARG A 462 1.79 12.88 -9.38
N GLY A 463 2.11 12.13 -8.33
CA GLY A 463 3.32 11.30 -8.27
C GLY A 463 3.12 9.85 -8.74
N TRP A 464 1.88 9.42 -9.01
CA TRP A 464 1.60 8.03 -9.37
C TRP A 464 2.12 7.74 -10.78
N VAL A 465 2.77 6.60 -10.93
CA VAL A 465 3.28 6.13 -12.22
C VAL A 465 2.66 4.81 -12.64
N LEU A 466 2.31 3.95 -11.68
CA LEU A 466 1.63 2.69 -11.93
C LEU A 466 0.60 2.42 -10.84
N SER A 467 -0.47 1.72 -11.17
CA SER A 467 -1.36 1.13 -10.18
C SER A 467 -1.99 -0.17 -10.66
N GLY A 468 -2.50 -0.95 -9.71
CA GLY A 468 -3.19 -2.21 -9.98
C GLY A 468 -4.09 -2.62 -8.82
N ILE A 469 -4.99 -3.56 -9.11
CA ILE A 469 -5.91 -4.14 -8.14
C ILE A 469 -5.46 -5.55 -7.73
N ARG A 470 -5.76 -5.93 -6.50
CA ARG A 470 -5.43 -7.26 -5.96
C ARG A 470 -6.16 -8.36 -6.75
N VAL A 471 -5.42 -9.38 -7.17
CA VAL A 471 -5.98 -10.62 -7.69
C VAL A 471 -5.64 -11.76 -6.72
N PRO A 472 -6.63 -12.34 -6.03
CA PRO A 472 -6.40 -13.48 -5.14
C PRO A 472 -6.13 -14.76 -5.94
N VAL A 473 -5.33 -15.65 -5.37
CA VAL A 473 -4.99 -16.97 -5.93
C VAL A 473 -5.49 -18.03 -4.95
N VAL A 474 -6.56 -18.73 -5.33
CA VAL A 474 -7.21 -19.73 -4.47
C VAL A 474 -7.47 -21.01 -5.29
N PRO A 475 -6.90 -22.17 -4.91
CA PRO A 475 -5.89 -22.32 -3.86
C PRO A 475 -4.57 -21.60 -4.22
N ALA A 476 -3.77 -21.28 -3.20
CA ALA A 476 -2.42 -20.76 -3.42
C ALA A 476 -1.57 -21.80 -4.18
N VAL A 477 -0.56 -21.32 -4.91
CA VAL A 477 0.29 -22.16 -5.78
C VAL A 477 1.78 -21.99 -5.44
N PRO A 478 2.60 -23.04 -5.57
CA PRO A 478 4.05 -22.92 -5.42
C PRO A 478 4.63 -21.86 -6.37
N ALA A 479 5.43 -20.96 -5.82
CA ALA A 479 5.91 -19.76 -6.51
C ALA A 479 7.37 -19.42 -6.22
N SER A 480 8.14 -20.37 -5.68
CA SER A 480 9.61 -20.28 -5.56
C SER A 480 10.29 -21.62 -5.88
N THR A 481 11.58 -21.54 -6.17
CA THR A 481 12.40 -22.72 -6.45
C THR A 481 13.88 -22.47 -6.17
N GLY A 482 14.61 -23.55 -5.84
CA GLY A 482 15.96 -23.43 -5.32
C GLY A 482 15.96 -23.03 -3.85
N ARG A 483 17.14 -23.02 -3.24
CA ARG A 483 17.32 -22.55 -1.86
C ARG A 483 17.97 -21.18 -1.90
N ASP A 484 17.45 -20.25 -1.12
CA ASP A 484 18.13 -18.97 -0.93
C ASP A 484 19.46 -19.16 -0.20
N ALA A 485 20.35 -18.17 -0.30
CA ALA A 485 21.63 -18.18 0.41
C ALA A 485 21.51 -17.81 1.89
N ASP A 486 20.40 -17.20 2.31
CA ASP A 486 20.15 -16.72 3.66
C ASP A 486 19.11 -17.61 4.38
N ASP A 487 19.59 -18.66 5.06
CA ASP A 487 18.75 -19.60 5.82
C ASP A 487 18.39 -19.10 7.24
N ARG A 488 18.36 -17.78 7.46
CA ARG A 488 18.17 -17.19 8.80
C ARG A 488 16.79 -17.46 9.41
#